data_AF-A0A8H6IUT9-F1
#
_entry.id   AF-A0A8H6IUT9-F1
#
_cell.length_a   1.000
_cell.length_b   1.000
_cell.length_c   1.000
_cell.angle_alpha   90.00
_cell.angle_beta   90.00
_cell.angle_gamma   90.00
#
_symmetry.space_group_name_H-M   'P 1'
#
loop_
_entity.id
_entity.type
_entity.pdbx_description
1 polymer ?
#
loop_
_entity_poly.entity_id
_entity_poly.type
_entity_poly.pdbx_seq_one_letter_code
_entity_poly.pdbx_strand_id
1 'polypeptide(L)'
;KSFLSVRATFSADWAHLYDQSGVLLVPRKASDPAAPDSKWVKTGIELYDGRPHLSTVTCDRYADWGLYPLPAPSDGSEVKSVTIEVFRDGGAKGKNAWVHYLELDGEGNVKRRVPLRKICWIFADEDEGDWVLDVAPLAARTDKNATEALKVEFTEFNIQWSQ
;
A
#
# COMPACT_ATOMS: atom_id res chain seq x y z
N LYS A 1 12.29 10.78 -13.68
CA LYS A 1 11.04 10.12 -14.14
C LYS A 1 10.00 10.30 -13.05
N SER A 2 8.76 10.63 -13.40
CA SER A 2 7.70 10.84 -12.40
C SER A 2 6.93 9.54 -12.17
N PHE A 3 6.57 9.28 -10.91
CA PHE A 3 5.73 8.13 -10.56
C PHE A 3 4.33 8.27 -11.21
N LEU A 4 3.82 7.18 -11.79
CA LEU A 4 2.47 7.12 -12.34
C LEU A 4 1.57 6.20 -11.51
N SER A 5 2.02 4.98 -11.25
CA SER A 5 1.25 4.01 -10.48
C SER A 5 2.10 2.86 -9.94
N VAL A 6 1.57 2.17 -8.94
CA VAL A 6 1.98 0.82 -8.57
C VAL A 6 0.73 -0.03 -8.37
N ARG A 7 0.74 -1.22 -8.95
CA ARG A 7 -0.25 -2.26 -8.69
C ARG A 7 0.44 -3.46 -8.06
N ALA A 8 -0.08 -3.91 -6.93
CA ALA A 8 0.45 -5.06 -6.22
C ALA A 8 -0.67 -6.04 -5.91
N THR A 9 -0.46 -7.31 -6.23
CA THR A 9 -1.33 -8.43 -5.85
C THR A 9 -0.53 -9.33 -4.93
N PHE A 10 -1.06 -9.53 -3.72
CA PHE A 10 -0.34 -10.25 -2.68
C PHE A 10 -1.26 -11.13 -1.83
N SER A 11 -0.66 -12.09 -1.14
CA SER A 11 -1.32 -13.02 -0.24
C SER A 11 -0.41 -13.36 0.94
N ALA A 12 -1.01 -13.65 2.09
CA ALA A 12 -0.32 -14.11 3.28
C ALA A 12 -1.31 -14.81 4.22
N ASP A 13 -0.79 -15.59 5.16
CA ASP A 13 -1.55 -16.08 6.32
C ASP A 13 -1.45 -15.03 7.44
N TRP A 14 -2.39 -14.09 7.44
CA TRP A 14 -2.48 -13.05 8.47
C TRP A 14 -3.10 -13.65 9.74
N ALA A 15 -2.26 -14.18 10.63
CA ALA A 15 -2.69 -14.89 11.82
C ALA A 15 -2.41 -14.13 13.13
N HIS A 16 -1.49 -13.16 13.11
CA HIS A 16 -1.06 -12.43 14.30
C HIS A 16 -1.47 -10.96 14.26
N LEU A 17 -1.73 -10.41 15.45
CA LEU A 17 -2.17 -9.03 15.59
C LEU A 17 -1.18 -8.07 14.90
N TYR A 18 -1.71 -7.23 14.02
CA TYR A 18 -0.96 -6.29 13.17
C TYR A 18 -0.04 -6.94 12.13
N ASP A 19 -0.29 -8.18 11.71
CA ASP A 19 0.28 -8.69 10.48
C ASP A 19 -0.10 -7.77 9.31
N GLN A 20 0.90 -7.35 8.55
CA GLN A 20 0.77 -6.35 7.49
C GLN A 20 1.40 -6.82 6.20
N SER A 21 0.73 -6.57 5.09
CA SER A 21 1.28 -6.75 3.75
C SER A 21 0.75 -5.71 2.77
N GLY A 22 1.54 -5.34 1.76
CA GLY A 22 1.10 -4.43 0.71
C GLY A 22 2.20 -3.61 0.07
N VAL A 23 2.00 -2.29 0.00
CA VAL A 23 2.92 -1.34 -0.65
C VAL A 23 3.38 -0.30 0.36
N LEU A 24 4.66 0.02 0.33
CA LEU A 24 5.28 1.13 1.03
C LEU A 24 5.78 2.17 0.01
N LEU A 25 5.45 3.43 0.23
CA LEU A 25 5.91 4.58 -0.54
C LEU A 25 6.65 5.54 0.40
N VAL A 26 7.88 5.93 0.05
CA VAL A 26 8.73 6.80 0.89
C VAL A 26 9.24 7.96 0.04
N PRO A 27 8.59 9.14 0.11
CA PRO A 27 9.14 10.36 -0.49
C PRO A 27 10.31 10.86 0.37
N ARG A 28 11.47 11.08 -0.25
CA ARG A 28 12.67 11.56 0.44
C ARG A 28 13.61 12.27 -0.54
N LYS A 29 14.69 12.85 -0.02
CA LYS A 29 15.85 13.27 -0.83
C LYS A 29 16.75 12.08 -1.10
N ALA A 30 17.31 11.98 -2.30
CA ALA A 30 18.23 10.90 -2.64
C ALA A 30 19.47 10.91 -1.73
N SER A 31 19.91 12.10 -1.34
CA SER A 31 21.01 12.35 -0.40
C SER A 31 20.75 11.85 1.02
N ASP A 32 19.48 11.73 1.41
CA ASP A 32 19.09 11.41 2.79
C ASP A 32 18.75 9.92 2.89
N PRO A 33 19.28 9.20 3.90
CA PRO A 33 18.87 7.84 4.16
C PRO A 33 17.41 7.80 4.62
N ALA A 34 16.69 6.73 4.29
CA ALA A 34 15.35 6.48 4.84
C ALA A 34 15.47 6.22 6.35
N ALA A 35 15.26 7.27 7.14
CA ALA A 35 15.35 7.27 8.59
C ALA A 35 13.96 7.04 9.25
N PRO A 36 13.89 6.65 10.53
CA PRO A 36 12.62 6.38 11.21
C PRO A 36 11.63 7.55 11.25
N ASP A 37 12.12 8.79 11.12
CA ASP A 37 11.36 10.04 11.06
C ASP A 37 11.03 10.48 9.63
N SER A 38 11.33 9.65 8.62
CA SER A 38 10.99 9.94 7.22
C SER A 38 9.49 9.96 6.98
N LYS A 39 9.08 10.70 5.96
CA LYS A 39 7.72 10.67 5.45
C LYS A 39 7.46 9.33 4.77
N TRP A 40 6.28 8.73 4.96
CA TRP A 40 5.93 7.48 4.31
C TRP A 40 4.42 7.28 4.18
N VAL A 41 4.04 6.39 3.28
CA VAL A 41 2.69 5.85 3.13
C VAL A 41 2.80 4.34 3.06
N LYS A 42 2.09 3.63 3.93
CA LYS A 42 1.90 2.18 3.81
C LYS A 42 0.44 1.92 3.46
N THR A 43 0.17 1.00 2.55
CA THR A 43 -1.19 0.60 2.20
C THR A 43 -1.28 -0.86 1.83
N GLY A 44 -2.34 -1.54 2.25
CA GLY A 44 -2.52 -2.97 2.01
C GLY A 44 -3.46 -3.61 3.02
N ILE A 45 -3.05 -4.74 3.60
CA ILE A 45 -3.78 -5.43 4.66
C ILE A 45 -3.10 -5.19 6.01
N GLU A 46 -3.92 -5.09 7.05
CA GLU A 46 -3.49 -5.11 8.45
C GLU A 46 -4.48 -5.96 9.28
N LEU A 47 -3.97 -6.95 10.02
CA LEU A 47 -4.81 -7.73 10.93
C LEU A 47 -5.12 -6.90 12.18
N TYR A 48 -6.40 -6.65 12.43
CA TYR A 48 -6.87 -5.93 13.61
C TYR A 48 -8.21 -6.51 14.05
N ASP A 49 -8.49 -6.51 15.35
CA ASP A 49 -9.77 -7.00 15.90
C ASP A 49 -10.15 -8.40 15.36
N GLY A 50 -9.15 -9.29 15.29
CA GLY A 50 -9.32 -10.69 14.88
C GLY A 50 -9.56 -10.92 13.39
N ARG A 51 -9.45 -9.91 12.51
CA ARG A 51 -9.67 -10.07 11.06
C ARG A 51 -8.81 -9.14 10.19
N PRO A 52 -8.53 -9.51 8.93
CA PRO A 52 -7.79 -8.65 8.02
C PRO A 52 -8.66 -7.47 7.59
N HIS A 53 -8.07 -6.28 7.61
CA HIS A 53 -8.68 -5.04 7.14
C HIS A 53 -7.85 -4.46 6.01
N LEU A 54 -8.51 -3.78 5.07
CA LEU A 54 -7.81 -2.87 4.17
C LEU A 54 -7.29 -1.70 5.02
N SER A 55 -6.01 -1.39 4.92
CA SER A 55 -5.34 -0.39 5.75
C SER A 55 -4.58 0.59 4.87
N THR A 56 -4.67 1.88 5.21
CA THR A 56 -3.79 2.91 4.69
C THR A 56 -3.33 3.78 5.86
N VAL A 57 -2.02 3.89 6.04
CA VAL A 57 -1.41 4.82 7.00
C VAL A 57 -0.51 5.79 6.26
N THR A 58 -0.74 7.08 6.49
CA THR A 58 0.09 8.15 5.93
C THR A 58 0.83 8.84 7.07
N CYS A 59 2.14 9.05 6.93
CA CYS A 59 2.96 9.72 7.92
C CYS A 59 3.77 10.82 7.23
N ASP A 60 3.35 12.08 7.41
CA ASP A 60 4.17 13.25 7.08
C ASP A 60 4.96 13.69 8.31
N ARG A 61 4.25 14.02 9.40
CA ARG A 61 4.84 14.28 10.73
C ARG A 61 4.41 13.28 11.79
N TYR A 62 3.17 12.82 11.68
CA TYR A 62 2.57 11.82 12.55
C TYR A 62 1.78 10.85 11.68
N ALA A 63 1.71 9.59 12.12
CA ALA A 63 0.94 8.57 11.45
C ALA A 63 -0.57 8.85 11.61
N ASP A 64 -1.27 8.93 10.49
CA ASP A 64 -2.73 8.96 10.40
C ASP A 64 -3.20 7.64 9.77
N TRP A 65 -3.96 6.86 10.55
CA TRP A 65 -4.32 5.47 10.23
C TRP A 65 -5.80 5.35 9.89
N GLY A 66 -6.08 4.84 8.69
CA GLY A 66 -7.40 4.40 8.27
C GLY A 66 -7.48 2.88 8.12
N LEU A 67 -8.52 2.29 8.71
CA LEU A 67 -8.93 0.90 8.51
C LEU A 67 -10.28 0.85 7.81
N TYR A 68 -10.42 -0.08 6.87
CA TYR A 68 -11.63 -0.30 6.10
C TYR A 68 -11.96 -1.80 6.07
N PRO A 69 -13.25 -2.18 6.07
CA PRO A 69 -13.63 -3.57 5.93
C PRO A 69 -13.08 -4.18 4.65
N LEU A 70 -12.45 -5.36 4.76
CA LEU A 70 -12.13 -6.19 3.60
C LEU A 70 -13.40 -6.94 3.19
N PRO A 71 -13.94 -6.75 1.97
CA PRO A 71 -15.14 -7.45 1.54
C PRO A 71 -14.95 -8.97 1.55
N ALA A 72 -15.87 -9.68 2.19
CA ALA A 72 -15.87 -11.13 2.18
C ALA A 72 -16.33 -11.66 0.81
N PRO A 73 -15.72 -12.75 0.30
CA PRO A 73 -16.24 -13.50 -0.84
C PRO A 73 -17.70 -13.93 -0.60
N SER A 74 -18.52 -13.89 -1.65
CA SER A 74 -19.94 -14.24 -1.58
C SER A 74 -20.19 -15.72 -1.26
N ASP A 75 -19.20 -16.58 -1.50
CA ASP A 75 -19.26 -18.02 -1.20
C ASP A 75 -18.84 -18.35 0.24
N GLY A 76 -18.51 -17.34 1.06
CA GLY A 76 -18.09 -17.50 2.45
C GLY A 76 -16.67 -18.02 2.62
N SER A 77 -15.89 -18.11 1.54
CA SER A 77 -14.46 -18.46 1.61
C SER A 77 -13.63 -17.30 2.19
N GLU A 78 -12.43 -17.61 2.68
CA GLU A 78 -11.49 -16.59 3.14
C GLU A 78 -10.86 -15.84 1.95
N VAL A 79 -10.54 -14.56 2.15
CA VAL A 79 -9.83 -13.76 1.15
C VAL A 79 -8.40 -14.26 1.02
N LYS A 80 -8.11 -14.95 -0.08
CA LYS A 80 -6.78 -15.53 -0.34
C LYS A 80 -5.78 -14.55 -0.92
N SER A 81 -6.24 -13.51 -1.62
CA SER A 81 -5.37 -12.53 -2.26
C SER A 81 -6.04 -11.17 -2.35
N VAL A 82 -5.22 -10.11 -2.28
CA VAL A 82 -5.65 -8.73 -2.29
C VAL A 82 -4.83 -7.97 -3.31
N THR A 83 -5.52 -7.18 -4.14
CA THR A 83 -4.88 -6.29 -5.11
C THR A 83 -5.10 -4.83 -4.72
N ILE A 84 -4.00 -4.09 -4.60
CA ILE A 84 -3.99 -2.66 -4.32
C ILE A 84 -3.40 -1.92 -5.51
N GLU A 85 -4.00 -0.79 -5.85
CA GLU A 85 -3.49 0.15 -6.84
C GLU A 85 -3.31 1.53 -6.18
N VAL A 86 -2.08 2.04 -6.24
CA VAL A 86 -1.80 3.44 -5.94
C VAL A 86 -1.48 4.13 -7.26
N PHE A 87 -2.19 5.20 -7.60
CA PHE A 87 -1.93 5.94 -8.84
C PHE A 87 -1.92 7.44 -8.62
N ARG A 88 -1.13 8.14 -9.42
CA ARG A 88 -1.04 9.59 -9.42
C ARG A 88 -2.22 10.20 -10.17
N ASP A 89 -3.05 10.93 -9.44
CA ASP A 89 -4.25 11.59 -9.97
C ASP A 89 -3.83 12.77 -10.86
N GLY A 90 -4.23 12.75 -12.14
CA GLY A 90 -3.75 13.70 -13.16
C GLY A 90 -2.42 13.30 -13.83
N GLY A 91 -1.98 12.04 -13.68
CA GLY A 91 -0.80 11.52 -14.37
C GLY A 91 0.50 12.19 -13.94
N ALA A 92 1.50 12.27 -14.83
CA ALA A 92 2.85 12.77 -14.49
C ALA A 92 2.88 14.20 -13.92
N LYS A 93 1.84 15.02 -14.15
CA LYS A 93 1.73 16.39 -13.62
C LYS A 93 0.83 16.49 -12.39
N GLY A 94 0.16 15.40 -12.01
CA GLY A 94 -0.68 15.32 -10.82
C GLY A 94 0.07 15.68 -9.55
N LYS A 95 -0.59 16.19 -8.52
CA LYS A 95 0.08 16.54 -7.23
C LYS A 95 -0.44 15.74 -6.05
N ASN A 96 -1.21 14.69 -6.32
CA ASN A 96 -1.80 13.82 -5.32
C ASN A 96 -1.91 12.39 -5.84
N ALA A 97 -2.06 11.43 -4.93
CA ALA A 97 -2.22 10.01 -5.25
C ALA A 97 -3.54 9.48 -4.70
N TRP A 98 -4.13 8.54 -5.42
CA TRP A 98 -5.24 7.73 -4.94
C TRP A 98 -4.76 6.34 -4.58
N VAL A 99 -5.31 5.80 -3.49
CA VAL A 99 -5.23 4.39 -3.12
C VAL A 99 -6.59 3.75 -3.39
N HIS A 100 -6.58 2.65 -4.14
CA HIS A 100 -7.74 1.82 -4.40
C HIS A 100 -7.46 0.35 -4.04
N TYR A 101 -8.48 -0.29 -3.50
CA TYR A 101 -8.61 -1.75 -3.54
C TYR A 101 -9.23 -2.14 -4.89
N LEU A 102 -8.65 -3.16 -5.54
CA LEU A 102 -9.16 -3.68 -6.79
C LEU A 102 -9.90 -4.98 -6.54
N GLU A 103 -11.18 -5.00 -6.91
CA GLU A 103 -11.94 -6.24 -7.02
C GLU A 103 -11.73 -6.80 -8.42
N LEU A 104 -11.16 -7.99 -8.48
CA LEU A 104 -10.94 -8.70 -9.73
C LEU A 104 -12.08 -9.70 -9.98
N ASP A 105 -12.38 -9.98 -11.25
CA ASP A 105 -13.23 -11.10 -11.63
C ASP A 105 -12.45 -12.43 -11.64
N GLY A 106 -13.10 -13.53 -11.98
CA GLY A 106 -12.48 -14.86 -12.03
C GLY A 106 -11.39 -15.03 -13.08
N GLU A 107 -11.26 -14.08 -14.02
CA GLU A 107 -10.22 -14.04 -15.05
C GLU A 107 -9.07 -13.10 -14.66
N GLY A 108 -9.16 -12.42 -13.53
CA GLY A 108 -8.18 -11.45 -13.05
C GLY A 108 -8.36 -10.04 -13.62
N ASN A 109 -9.46 -9.76 -14.34
CA ASN A 109 -9.73 -8.41 -14.83
C ASN A 109 -10.32 -7.53 -13.73
N VAL A 110 -10.04 -6.22 -13.78
CA VAL A 110 -10.58 -5.26 -12.80
C VAL A 110 -12.09 -5.11 -13.00
N LYS A 111 -12.87 -5.68 -12.08
CA LYS A 111 -14.33 -5.54 -12.01
C LYS A 111 -14.74 -4.20 -11.38
N ARG A 112 -14.07 -3.82 -10.30
CA ARG A 112 -14.36 -2.57 -9.57
C ARG A 112 -13.09 -2.00 -8.92
N ARG A 113 -13.00 -0.66 -8.92
CA ARG A 113 -12.02 0.10 -8.14
C ARG A 113 -12.72 0.70 -6.93
N VAL A 114 -12.37 0.24 -5.74
CA VAL A 114 -12.93 0.74 -4.48
C VAL A 114 -11.97 1.78 -3.91
N PRO A 115 -12.37 3.07 -3.84
CA PRO A 115 -11.50 4.12 -3.31
C PRO A 115 -11.30 3.95 -1.80
N LEU A 116 -10.05 4.04 -1.34
CA LEU A 116 -9.71 3.98 0.09
C LEU A 116 -9.27 5.34 0.61
N ARG A 117 -8.27 5.96 -0.03
CA ARG A 117 -7.64 7.19 0.45
C ARG A 117 -7.15 8.04 -0.71
N LYS A 118 -7.40 9.35 -0.65
CA LYS A 118 -6.71 10.35 -1.47
C LYS A 118 -5.60 10.98 -0.61
N ILE A 119 -4.37 10.94 -1.10
CA ILE A 119 -3.19 11.43 -0.41
C ILE A 119 -2.73 12.70 -1.11
N CYS A 120 -2.95 13.84 -0.45
CA CYS A 120 -2.75 15.15 -1.06
C CYS A 120 -1.32 15.70 -0.94
N TRP A 121 -0.47 15.09 -0.12
CA TRP A 121 0.84 15.64 0.24
C TRP A 121 2.04 14.87 -0.34
N ILE A 122 1.85 13.64 -0.85
CA ILE A 122 2.96 12.72 -1.19
C ILE A 122 3.94 13.26 -2.26
N PHE A 123 3.48 14.22 -3.09
CA PHE A 123 4.30 14.88 -4.12
C PHE A 123 4.53 16.37 -3.85
N ALA A 124 4.31 16.85 -2.61
CA ALA A 124 4.42 18.27 -2.27
C ALA A 124 5.83 18.81 -2.51
N ASP A 125 6.85 17.99 -2.23
CA ASP A 125 8.27 18.37 -2.30
C ASP A 125 8.97 17.85 -3.58
N GLU A 126 8.22 17.34 -4.57
CA GLU A 126 8.80 16.69 -5.76
C GLU A 126 9.68 17.62 -6.61
N ASP A 127 9.40 18.92 -6.59
CA ASP A 127 10.17 19.92 -7.33
C ASP A 127 11.41 20.41 -6.55
N GLU A 128 11.69 19.85 -5.36
CA GLU A 128 12.79 20.26 -4.49
C GLU A 128 14.03 19.34 -4.62
N GLY A 129 15.17 19.92 -4.99
CA GLY A 129 16.48 19.27 -4.89
C GLY A 129 16.59 17.96 -5.66
N ASP A 130 17.03 16.92 -4.97
CA ASP A 130 17.24 15.56 -5.48
C ASP A 130 16.14 14.59 -4.98
N TRP A 131 14.89 15.08 -4.92
CA TRP A 131 13.74 14.29 -4.48
C TRP A 131 13.59 12.97 -5.26
N VAL A 132 13.23 11.92 -4.53
CA VAL A 132 12.90 10.59 -5.03
C VAL A 132 11.71 10.00 -4.29
N LEU A 133 11.05 9.03 -4.92
CA LEU A 133 10.02 8.20 -4.30
C LEU A 133 10.48 6.75 -4.35
N ASP A 134 10.79 6.18 -3.18
CA ASP A 134 10.98 4.74 -3.09
C ASP A 134 9.60 4.06 -3.05
N VAL A 135 9.45 2.98 -3.81
CA VAL A 135 8.23 2.16 -3.85
C VAL A 135 8.65 0.71 -3.64
N ALA A 136 8.14 0.09 -2.58
CA ALA A 136 8.58 -1.24 -2.14
C ALA A 136 7.42 -2.13 -1.72
N PRO A 137 7.55 -3.47 -1.84
CA PRO A 137 6.65 -4.39 -1.19
C PRO A 137 6.77 -4.25 0.33
N LEU A 138 5.64 -4.39 1.02
CA LEU A 138 5.53 -4.33 2.47
C LEU A 138 5.23 -5.73 3.03
N ALA A 139 5.97 -6.11 4.06
CA ALA A 139 5.65 -7.20 4.96
C ALA A 139 6.09 -6.81 6.37
N ALA A 140 5.19 -6.86 7.35
CA ALA A 140 5.55 -6.58 8.74
C ALA A 140 4.72 -7.42 9.71
N ARG A 141 5.36 -7.87 10.79
CA ARG A 141 4.74 -8.55 11.93
C ARG A 141 5.30 -7.92 13.19
N THR A 142 4.44 -7.22 13.93
CA THR A 142 4.84 -6.46 15.12
C THR A 142 4.43 -7.13 16.43
N ASP A 143 3.61 -8.18 16.37
CA ASP A 143 3.28 -8.99 17.55
C ASP A 143 4.53 -9.69 18.07
N LYS A 144 4.96 -9.29 19.27
CA LYS A 144 6.16 -9.83 19.93
C LYS A 144 5.98 -11.27 20.39
N ASN A 145 4.74 -11.76 20.46
CA ASN A 145 4.44 -13.14 20.83
C ASN A 145 4.50 -14.09 19.63
N ALA A 146 4.52 -13.58 18.41
CA ALA A 146 4.61 -14.41 17.22
C ALA A 146 6.04 -14.96 17.08
N THR A 147 6.14 -16.29 17.02
CA THR A 147 7.44 -16.99 16.92
C THR A 147 7.88 -17.24 15.48
N GLU A 148 6.95 -17.18 14.53
CA GLU A 148 7.20 -17.41 13.11
C GLU A 148 7.28 -16.10 12.34
N ALA A 149 8.03 -16.10 11.24
CA ALA A 149 8.08 -14.96 10.32
C ALA A 149 6.80 -14.91 9.46
N LEU A 150 6.27 -13.70 9.25
CA LEU A 150 5.23 -13.48 8.26
C LEU A 150 5.82 -13.69 6.85
N LYS A 151 5.21 -14.57 6.06
CA LYS A 151 5.55 -14.76 4.65
C LYS A 151 4.46 -14.12 3.79
N VAL A 152 4.86 -13.23 2.90
CA VAL A 152 3.97 -12.55 1.96
C VAL A 152 4.41 -12.93 0.56
N GLU A 153 3.50 -13.48 -0.22
CA GLU A 153 3.73 -13.75 -1.64
C GLU A 153 3.15 -12.62 -2.47
N PHE A 154 3.99 -12.00 -3.31
CA PHE A 154 3.59 -11.02 -4.30
C PHE A 154 3.57 -11.68 -5.68
N THR A 155 2.38 -11.99 -6.18
CA THR A 155 2.20 -12.52 -7.54
C THR A 155 2.25 -11.41 -8.59
N GLU A 156 2.02 -10.17 -8.18
CA GLU A 156 2.17 -8.98 -8.99
C GLU A 156 2.81 -7.84 -8.19
N PHE A 157 3.79 -7.15 -8.77
CA PHE A 157 4.32 -5.88 -8.27
C PHE A 157 4.81 -5.01 -9.43
N ASN A 158 3.88 -4.29 -10.05
CA ASN A 158 4.11 -3.53 -11.27
C ASN A 158 4.15 -2.04 -10.97
N ILE A 159 5.30 -1.40 -11.17
CA ILE A 159 5.47 0.05 -11.02
C ILE A 159 5.53 0.69 -12.41
N GLN A 160 4.76 1.76 -12.61
CA GLN A 160 4.80 2.58 -13.81
C GLN A 160 5.40 3.95 -13.50
N TRP A 161 6.37 4.34 -14.32
CA TRP A 161 7.01 5.64 -14.31
C TRP A 161 6.75 6.34 -15.65
N SER A 162 6.75 7.66 -15.67
CA SER A 162 6.76 8.42 -16.92
C SER A 162 7.98 8.01 -17.76
N GLN A 163 7.81 8.04 -19.08
CA GLN A 163 8.94 7.95 -20.01
C GLN A 163 9.94 9.08 -19.74
#